data_AF-A0A950VFG4-F1
#
_entry.id   AF-A0A950VFG4-F1
#
_cell.length_a   1.000
_cell.length_b   1.000
_cell.length_c   1.000
_cell.angle_alpha   90.00
_cell.angle_beta   90.00
_cell.angle_gamma   90.00
#
_symmetry.space_group_name_H-M   'P 1'
#
loop_
_entity.id
_entity.type
_entity.pdbx_description
1 polymer ?
#
loop_
_entity_poly.entity_id
_entity_poly.type
_entity_poly.pdbx_seq_one_letter_code
_entity_poly.pdbx_strand_id
1 'polypeptide(L)'
;MWCVGAIGADYIARMEEVLATYEQPLRADEPVVCLDERPVQLTAETRPPIPARPGTPARYDYEYQRHGTANLFCAVEPKAGWHLVRATPNRTGAAFAKVVRALVDHYQGANTIHLVMDNLNTHTRTSLTSTYGEELGGRLWDRLSVHYTPKHASWLNQAEIAIGLLVRECIGRRRLPTLSVLRRETAAWKRRANRQRRTIQWRFTRRKARKLFGYRRR
;
A
#
# COMPACT_ATOMS: atom_id res chain seq x y z
N MET A 1 -12.60 -10.65 -13.47
CA MET A 1 -13.04 -9.46 -14.21
C MET A 1 -13.36 -8.41 -13.16
N TRP A 2 -12.68 -7.26 -13.17
CA TRP A 2 -12.94 -6.19 -12.21
C TRP A 2 -14.20 -5.44 -12.66
N CYS A 3 -15.11 -5.12 -11.73
CA CYS A 3 -16.24 -4.23 -11.99
C CYS A 3 -15.70 -2.80 -12.10
N VAL A 4 -15.18 -2.44 -13.28
CA VAL A 4 -14.79 -1.06 -13.57
C VAL A 4 -16.08 -0.27 -13.76
N GLY A 5 -16.25 0.83 -13.02
CA GLY A 5 -17.38 1.73 -13.19
C GLY A 5 -17.41 2.38 -14.58
N ALA A 6 -18.38 3.26 -14.84
CA ALA A 6 -18.44 3.98 -16.11
C ALA A 6 -17.13 4.73 -16.41
N ILE A 7 -16.52 4.43 -17.56
CA ILE A 7 -15.24 4.99 -17.98
C ILE A 7 -15.49 6.35 -18.63
N GLY A 8 -15.55 7.40 -17.81
CA GLY A 8 -15.67 8.79 -18.26
C GLY A 8 -14.34 9.44 -18.62
N ALA A 9 -14.40 10.68 -19.11
CA ALA A 9 -13.20 11.45 -19.48
C ALA A 9 -12.24 11.67 -18.30
N ASP A 10 -12.75 11.99 -17.10
CA ASP A 10 -11.93 12.13 -15.87
C ASP A 10 -11.23 10.81 -15.49
N TYR A 11 -11.92 9.68 -15.64
CA TYR A 11 -11.35 8.36 -15.39
C TYR A 11 -10.17 8.09 -16.32
N ILE A 12 -10.36 8.34 -17.62
CA ILE A 12 -9.32 8.16 -18.65
C ILE A 12 -8.13 9.08 -18.37
N ALA A 13 -8.37 10.35 -18.07
CA ALA A 13 -7.32 11.33 -17.81
C ALA A 13 -6.43 10.91 -16.63
N ARG A 14 -7.04 10.57 -15.48
CA ARG A 14 -6.30 10.11 -14.30
C ARG A 14 -5.58 8.78 -14.53
N MET A 15 -6.22 7.85 -15.24
CA MET A 15 -5.57 6.57 -15.58
C MET A 15 -4.34 6.81 -16.46
N GLU A 16 -4.45 7.65 -17.49
CA GLU A 16 -3.32 8.01 -18.36
C GLU A 16 -2.19 8.69 -17.59
N GLU A 17 -2.51 9.57 -16.64
CA GLU A 17 -1.54 10.23 -15.77
C GLU A 17 -0.77 9.21 -14.92
N VAL A 18 -1.47 8.36 -14.17
CA VAL A 18 -0.86 7.32 -13.34
C VAL A 18 -0.01 6.37 -14.17
N LEU A 19 -0.51 5.96 -15.35
CA LEU A 19 0.24 5.10 -16.26
C LEU A 19 1.47 5.79 -16.85
N ALA A 20 1.42 7.10 -17.10
CA ALA A 20 2.59 7.87 -17.52
C ALA A 20 3.65 7.88 -16.41
N THR A 21 3.25 8.09 -15.15
CA THR A 21 4.14 8.02 -13.99
C THR A 21 4.78 6.64 -13.86
N TYR A 22 4.01 5.55 -14.04
CA TYR A 22 4.57 4.19 -14.00
C TYR A 22 5.51 3.85 -15.17
N GLU A 23 5.41 4.54 -16.30
CA GLU A 23 6.28 4.33 -17.45
C GLU A 23 7.66 4.99 -17.28
N GLN A 24 7.81 5.98 -16.39
CA GLN A 24 9.08 6.67 -16.12
C GLN A 24 10.19 5.70 -15.65
N PRO A 25 11.46 5.86 -16.06
CA PRO A 25 12.55 5.01 -15.60
C PRO A 25 12.73 5.08 -14.08
N LEU A 26 13.42 4.10 -13.49
CA LEU A 26 13.79 4.16 -12.08
C LEU A 26 14.79 5.31 -11.87
N ARG A 27 14.45 6.24 -10.98
CA ARG A 27 15.22 7.45 -10.68
C ARG A 27 15.26 7.66 -9.18
N ALA A 28 16.47 7.74 -8.61
CA ALA A 28 16.65 7.92 -7.17
C ALA A 28 16.27 9.34 -6.69
N ASP A 29 16.35 10.33 -7.58
CA ASP A 29 15.99 11.73 -7.35
C ASP A 29 14.48 12.00 -7.52
N GLU A 30 13.77 11.12 -8.25
CA GLU A 30 12.34 11.19 -8.54
C GLU A 30 11.64 9.82 -8.35
N PRO A 31 11.65 9.23 -7.14
CA PRO A 31 11.10 7.90 -6.91
C PRO A 31 9.57 7.87 -7.08
N VAL A 32 9.07 6.77 -7.67
CA VAL A 32 7.64 6.51 -7.81
C VAL A 32 7.19 5.51 -6.75
N VAL A 33 6.47 6.01 -5.75
CA VAL A 33 5.98 5.23 -4.61
C VAL A 33 4.47 5.09 -4.70
N CYS A 34 3.96 3.88 -4.55
CA CYS A 34 2.54 3.60 -4.43
C CYS A 34 2.19 3.38 -2.96
N LEU A 35 1.10 3.96 -2.47
CA LEU A 35 0.61 3.80 -1.11
C LEU A 35 -0.86 3.40 -1.11
N ASP A 36 -1.21 2.51 -0.19
CA ASP A 36 -2.57 2.10 0.09
C ASP A 36 -2.68 1.53 1.51
N GLU A 37 -3.91 1.31 2.00
CA GLU A 37 -4.15 0.68 3.27
C GLU A 37 -5.17 -0.45 3.26
N ARG A 38 -5.01 -1.36 4.22
CA ARG A 38 -5.87 -2.52 4.39
C ARG A 38 -6.31 -2.68 5.85
N PRO A 39 -7.62 -2.76 6.12
CA PRO A 39 -8.10 -3.21 7.41
C PRO A 39 -7.79 -4.70 7.61
N VAL A 40 -7.42 -5.08 8.83
CA VAL A 40 -7.10 -6.46 9.20
C VAL A 40 -7.81 -6.83 10.50
N GLN A 41 -8.36 -8.04 10.57
CA GLN A 41 -8.95 -8.57 11.80
C GLN A 41 -7.85 -9.13 12.70
N LEU A 42 -7.94 -8.82 13.98
CA LEU A 42 -7.10 -9.43 15.01
C LEU A 42 -7.85 -10.64 15.57
N THR A 43 -7.23 -11.81 15.53
CA THR A 43 -7.87 -13.08 15.92
C THR A 43 -6.93 -13.95 16.73
N ALA A 44 -7.50 -14.76 17.63
CA ALA A 44 -6.78 -15.72 18.47
C ALA A 44 -7.31 -17.15 18.28
N GLU A 45 -6.46 -18.12 18.63
CA GLU A 45 -6.86 -19.52 18.80
C GLU A 45 -7.75 -19.64 20.05
N THR A 46 -8.89 -20.32 19.95
CA THR A 46 -9.71 -20.68 21.14
C THR A 46 -9.14 -21.90 21.86
N ARG A 47 -8.41 -22.75 21.14
CA ARG A 47 -7.77 -23.96 21.66
C ARG A 47 -6.31 -24.05 21.20
N PRO A 48 -5.39 -24.59 22.01
CA PRO A 48 -4.01 -24.79 21.58
C PRO A 48 -3.93 -25.65 20.30
N PRO A 49 -3.22 -25.20 19.26
CA PRO A 49 -3.08 -25.97 18.03
C PRO A 49 -2.25 -27.25 18.29
N ILE A 50 -2.55 -28.31 17.54
CA ILE A 50 -1.81 -29.57 17.61
C ILE A 50 -0.62 -29.45 16.63
N PRO A 51 0.64 -29.56 17.12
CA PRO A 51 1.81 -29.47 16.25
C PRO A 51 1.85 -30.55 15.18
N ALA A 52 2.52 -30.25 14.06
CA ALA A 52 2.81 -31.23 13.03
C ALA A 52 3.69 -32.37 13.58
N ARG A 53 3.50 -33.57 13.04
CA ARG A 53 4.32 -34.77 13.29
C ARG A 53 4.60 -35.46 11.96
N PRO A 54 5.60 -36.36 11.84
CA PRO A 54 5.80 -37.12 10.61
C PRO A 54 4.49 -37.76 10.10
N GLY A 55 4.11 -37.46 8.86
CA GLY A 55 2.86 -37.93 8.25
C GLY A 55 1.57 -37.21 8.67
N THR A 56 1.62 -36.21 9.57
CA THR A 56 0.43 -35.46 10.02
C THR A 56 0.70 -33.95 10.04
N PRO A 57 -0.04 -33.12 9.26
CA PRO A 57 0.11 -31.67 9.31
C PRO A 57 -0.39 -31.10 10.65
N ALA A 58 0.08 -29.91 11.00
CA ALA A 58 -0.42 -29.18 12.16
C ALA A 58 -1.94 -28.95 12.03
N ARG A 59 -2.67 -29.10 13.14
CA ARG A 59 -4.13 -28.93 13.18
C ARG A 59 -4.48 -27.70 14.01
N TYR A 60 -5.46 -26.96 13.51
CA TYR A 60 -6.01 -25.77 14.13
C TYR A 60 -7.51 -25.98 14.31
N ASP A 61 -8.08 -25.42 15.37
CA ASP A 61 -9.53 -25.37 15.49
C ASP A 61 -10.12 -24.50 14.37
N TYR A 62 -11.38 -24.72 14.00
CA TYR A 62 -12.10 -23.81 13.13
C TYR A 62 -12.61 -22.58 13.91
N GLU A 63 -12.95 -22.77 15.19
CA GLU A 63 -13.40 -21.69 16.06
C GLU A 63 -12.26 -20.69 16.34
N TYR A 64 -12.57 -19.38 16.33
CA TYR A 64 -11.61 -18.32 16.63
C TYR A 64 -12.23 -17.22 17.47
N GLN A 65 -11.41 -16.60 18.32
CA GLN A 65 -11.81 -15.43 19.09
C GLN A 65 -11.45 -14.16 18.33
N ARG A 66 -12.38 -13.21 18.21
CA ARG A 66 -12.15 -11.88 17.62
C ARG A 66 -11.60 -10.93 18.69
N HIS A 67 -10.51 -10.24 18.37
CA HIS A 67 -9.84 -9.23 19.20
C HIS A 67 -9.91 -7.83 18.57
N GLY A 68 -10.96 -7.57 17.79
CA GLY A 68 -11.16 -6.31 17.08
C GLY A 68 -10.44 -6.24 15.73
N THR A 69 -10.16 -5.02 15.29
CA THR A 69 -9.55 -4.72 14.00
C THR A 69 -8.36 -3.78 14.15
N ALA A 70 -7.48 -3.81 13.17
CA ALA A 70 -6.37 -2.88 12.99
C ALA A 70 -6.29 -2.46 11.53
N ASN A 71 -5.33 -1.59 11.22
CA ASN A 71 -5.04 -1.14 9.86
C ASN A 71 -3.57 -1.38 9.50
N LEU A 72 -3.33 -1.63 8.21
CA LEU A 72 -1.99 -1.73 7.63
C LEU A 72 -1.86 -0.69 6.53
N PHE A 73 -0.99 0.30 6.72
CA PHE A 73 -0.50 1.10 5.61
C PHE A 73 0.64 0.37 4.93
N CYS A 74 0.58 0.27 3.61
CA CYS A 74 1.61 -0.34 2.77
C CYS A 74 2.03 0.64 1.69
N ALA A 75 3.31 0.93 1.62
CA ALA A 75 3.89 1.65 0.50
C ALA A 75 4.98 0.81 -0.16
N VAL A 76 5.11 0.96 -1.47
CA VAL A 76 6.10 0.25 -2.29
C VAL A 76 6.66 1.19 -3.33
N GLU A 77 7.97 1.17 -3.53
CA GLU A 77 8.59 1.69 -4.76
C GLU A 77 8.74 0.51 -5.73
N PRO A 78 7.83 0.34 -6.71
CA PRO A 78 7.73 -0.90 -7.48
C PRO A 78 9.02 -1.30 -8.20
N LYS A 79 9.77 -0.32 -8.72
CA LYS A 79 10.96 -0.56 -9.55
C LYS A 79 12.23 -0.75 -8.73
N ALA A 80 12.36 -0.10 -7.58
CA ALA A 80 13.49 -0.31 -6.66
C ALA A 80 13.29 -1.51 -5.73
N GLY A 81 12.04 -1.93 -5.51
CA GLY A 81 11.71 -3.00 -4.60
C GLY A 81 11.85 -2.60 -3.13
N TRP A 82 11.64 -1.33 -2.83
CA TRP A 82 11.52 -0.82 -1.47
C TRP A 82 10.09 -1.00 -0.95
N HIS A 83 9.93 -1.43 0.30
CA HIS A 83 8.64 -1.67 0.94
C HIS A 83 8.57 -1.01 2.32
N LEU A 84 7.50 -0.30 2.59
CA LEU A 84 7.14 0.21 3.90
C LEU A 84 5.83 -0.43 4.34
N VAL A 85 5.81 -0.98 5.54
CA VAL A 85 4.58 -1.51 6.15
C VAL A 85 4.47 -0.92 7.55
N ARG A 86 3.30 -0.37 7.88
CA ARG A 86 3.02 0.19 9.20
C ARG A 86 1.65 -0.27 9.70
N ALA A 87 1.67 -1.06 10.77
CA ALA A 87 0.46 -1.47 11.48
C ALA A 87 0.04 -0.42 12.52
N THR A 88 -1.20 0.04 12.38
CA THR A 88 -1.82 1.09 13.21
C THR A 88 -3.16 0.60 13.77
N PRO A 89 -3.65 1.18 14.89
CA PRO A 89 -4.98 0.83 15.39
C PRO A 89 -6.10 1.18 14.40
N ASN A 90 -5.91 2.24 13.60
CA ASN A 90 -6.88 2.78 12.66
C ASN A 90 -6.18 3.46 11.47
N ARG A 91 -6.96 3.92 10.49
CA ARG A 91 -6.50 4.64 9.28
C ARG A 91 -6.74 6.16 9.35
N THR A 92 -6.58 6.75 10.53
CA THR A 92 -6.79 8.20 10.72
C THR A 92 -5.82 9.05 9.89
N GLY A 93 -6.17 10.30 9.62
CA GLY A 93 -5.28 11.26 8.96
C GLY A 93 -3.92 11.40 9.67
N ALA A 94 -3.91 11.37 11.01
CA ALA A 94 -2.66 11.37 11.79
C ALA A 94 -1.83 10.09 11.61
N ALA A 95 -2.46 8.93 11.41
CA ALA A 95 -1.75 7.69 11.07
C ALA A 95 -1.16 7.76 9.66
N PHE A 96 -1.91 8.29 8.69
CA PHE A 96 -1.44 8.56 7.33
C PHE A 96 -0.25 9.54 7.32
N ALA A 97 -0.35 10.68 8.00
CA ALA A 97 0.73 11.66 8.10
C ALA A 97 2.03 11.07 8.65
N LYS A 98 1.93 10.17 9.65
CA LYS A 98 3.09 9.42 10.18
C LYS A 98 3.72 8.46 9.17
N VAL A 99 2.94 7.92 8.24
CA VAL A 99 3.45 7.07 7.14
C VAL A 99 4.12 7.94 6.09
N VAL A 100 3.48 9.03 5.68
CA VAL A 100 4.05 9.99 4.73
C VAL A 100 5.37 10.55 5.24
N ARG A 101 5.44 10.97 6.50
CA ARG A 101 6.70 11.43 7.10
C ARG A 101 7.81 10.37 7.00
N ALA A 102 7.52 9.12 7.37
CA ALA A 102 8.50 8.04 7.29
C ALA A 102 8.97 7.75 5.84
N LEU A 103 8.09 7.95 4.86
CA LEU A 103 8.41 7.85 3.44
C LEU A 103 9.30 9.01 2.99
N VAL A 104 8.94 10.25 3.36
CA VAL A 104 9.72 11.45 3.04
C VAL A 104 11.11 11.42 3.67
N ASP A 105 11.22 10.96 4.92
CA ASP A 105 12.49 10.78 5.64
C ASP A 105 13.37 9.72 4.96
N HIS A 106 12.78 8.67 4.38
CA HIS A 106 13.52 7.65 3.64
C HIS A 106 14.16 8.21 2.36
N TYR A 107 13.45 9.08 1.64
CA TYR A 107 13.93 9.70 0.41
C TYR A 107 14.44 11.13 0.64
N GLN A 108 15.21 11.38 1.70
CA GLN A 108 15.71 12.73 2.03
C GLN A 108 16.47 13.43 0.88
N GLY A 109 17.14 12.67 0.01
CA GLY A 109 17.89 13.19 -1.15
C GLY A 109 17.09 13.33 -2.45
N ALA A 110 15.81 12.94 -2.46
CA ALA A 110 14.96 13.08 -3.64
C ALA A 110 14.46 14.52 -3.78
N ASN A 111 14.48 15.03 -5.02
CA ASN A 111 13.93 16.34 -5.38
C ASN A 111 12.41 16.34 -5.26
N THR A 112 11.76 15.26 -5.71
CA THR A 112 10.31 15.09 -5.67
C THR A 112 9.97 13.61 -5.55
N ILE A 113 8.98 13.28 -4.73
CA ILE A 113 8.52 11.90 -4.58
C ILE A 113 7.16 11.78 -5.26
N HIS A 114 7.07 11.00 -6.33
CA HIS A 114 5.80 10.73 -6.99
C HIS A 114 4.99 9.73 -6.17
N LEU A 115 3.97 10.19 -5.47
CA LEU A 115 3.14 9.38 -4.59
C LEU A 115 1.81 9.03 -5.29
N VAL A 116 1.65 7.77 -5.68
CA VAL A 116 0.40 7.25 -6.23
C VAL A 116 -0.46 6.66 -5.12
N MET A 117 -1.70 7.10 -5.00
CA MET A 117 -2.66 6.59 -3.99
C MET A 117 -4.10 6.75 -4.45
N ASP A 118 -5.05 6.17 -3.73
CA ASP A 118 -6.47 6.43 -3.97
C ASP A 118 -6.89 7.81 -3.42
N ASN A 119 -8.14 8.21 -3.67
CA ASN A 119 -8.68 9.49 -3.25
C ASN A 119 -9.50 9.36 -1.94
N LEU A 120 -8.91 8.73 -0.93
CA LEU A 120 -9.51 8.68 0.41
C LEU A 120 -9.46 10.07 1.07
N ASN A 121 -10.46 10.39 1.90
CA ASN A 121 -10.56 11.68 2.59
C ASN A 121 -9.36 12.03 3.49
N THR A 122 -8.59 11.03 3.94
CA THR A 122 -7.37 11.23 4.72
C THR A 122 -6.13 11.48 3.86
N HIS A 123 -6.17 11.22 2.55
CA HIS A 123 -5.04 11.38 1.63
C HIS A 123 -4.90 12.83 1.17
N THR A 124 -4.68 13.74 2.12
CA THR A 124 -4.70 15.18 1.86
C THR A 124 -3.58 15.90 2.62
N ARG A 125 -3.18 17.08 2.12
CA ARG A 125 -2.26 18.00 2.80
C ARG A 125 -2.72 18.32 4.22
N THR A 126 -4.04 18.50 4.40
CA THR A 126 -4.65 18.77 5.70
C THR A 126 -4.32 17.70 6.74
N SER A 127 -4.30 16.42 6.38
CA SER A 127 -3.90 15.37 7.32
C SER A 127 -2.47 15.58 7.85
N LEU A 128 -1.55 16.09 7.02
CA LEU A 128 -0.19 16.40 7.44
C LEU A 128 -0.15 17.68 8.28
N THR A 129 -0.81 18.76 7.84
CA THR A 129 -0.75 20.05 8.56
C THR A 129 -1.49 20.01 9.89
N SER A 130 -2.62 19.30 9.99
CA SER A 130 -3.29 19.06 11.26
C SER A 130 -2.46 18.20 12.22
N THR A 131 -1.55 17.36 11.71
CA THR A 131 -0.72 16.47 12.56
C THR A 131 0.60 17.10 12.97
N TYR A 132 1.21 17.90 12.10
CA TYR A 132 2.57 18.43 12.28
C TYR A 132 2.65 19.96 12.29
N GLY A 133 1.51 20.65 12.22
CA GLY A 133 1.45 22.10 12.01
C GLY A 133 1.63 22.48 10.53
N GLU A 134 1.25 23.71 10.19
CA GLU A 134 1.31 24.20 8.79
C GLU A 134 2.72 24.18 8.22
N GLU A 135 3.74 24.56 9.02
CA GLU A 135 5.10 24.67 8.53
C GLU A 135 5.71 23.29 8.19
N LEU A 136 5.76 22.36 9.16
CA LEU A 136 6.32 21.04 8.93
C LEU A 136 5.40 20.18 8.05
N GLY A 137 4.09 20.22 8.27
CA GLY A 137 3.13 19.46 7.48
C GLY A 137 3.08 19.91 6.02
N GLY A 138 3.15 21.22 5.77
CA GLY A 138 3.27 21.79 4.44
C GLY A 138 4.55 21.35 3.76
N ARG A 139 5.71 21.55 4.42
CA ARG A 139 7.01 21.11 3.89
C ARG A 139 7.03 19.63 3.53
N LEU A 140 6.44 18.76 4.36
CA LEU A 140 6.37 17.32 4.06
C LEU A 140 5.51 17.03 2.82
N TRP A 141 4.38 17.71 2.65
CA TRP A 141 3.50 17.55 1.50
C TRP A 141 4.12 18.09 0.22
N ASP A 142 4.82 19.22 0.29
CA ASP A 142 5.42 19.90 -0.86
C ASP A 142 6.58 19.09 -1.47
N ARG A 143 7.11 18.09 -0.76
CA ARG A 143 8.05 17.10 -1.30
C ARG A 143 7.39 16.04 -2.18
N LEU A 144 6.06 16.03 -2.27
CA LEU A 144 5.28 15.01 -2.97
C LEU A 144 4.66 15.57 -4.24
N SER A 145 4.79 14.83 -5.34
CA SER A 145 3.90 14.95 -6.50
C SER A 145 2.84 13.86 -6.38
N VAL A 146 1.61 14.25 -6.00
CA VAL A 146 0.54 13.30 -5.70
C VAL A 146 -0.27 12.96 -6.95
N HIS A 147 -0.40 11.67 -7.24
CA HIS A 147 -1.20 11.15 -8.34
C HIS A 147 -2.33 10.28 -7.81
N TYR A 148 -3.57 10.74 -7.96
CA TYR A 148 -4.73 9.98 -7.52
C TYR A 148 -5.18 8.97 -8.58
N THR A 149 -5.35 7.72 -8.19
CA THR A 149 -6.02 6.74 -9.06
C THR A 149 -7.48 7.15 -9.30
N PRO A 150 -8.06 6.83 -10.47
CA PRO A 150 -9.49 7.02 -10.69
C PRO A 150 -10.35 6.33 -9.61
N LYS A 151 -11.55 6.87 -9.36
CA LYS A 151 -12.52 6.20 -8.48
C LYS A 151 -12.82 4.79 -9.01
N HIS A 152 -12.94 3.81 -8.12
CA HIS A 152 -13.13 2.40 -8.46
C HIS A 152 -12.01 1.80 -9.34
N ALA A 153 -10.77 2.29 -9.21
CA ALA A 153 -9.61 1.78 -9.93
C ALA A 153 -8.48 1.29 -9.02
N SER A 154 -8.80 0.65 -7.88
CA SER A 154 -7.78 0.09 -6.97
C SER A 154 -6.85 -0.90 -7.69
N TRP A 155 -7.35 -1.60 -8.71
CA TRP A 155 -6.55 -2.49 -9.58
C TRP A 155 -5.37 -1.78 -10.29
N LEU A 156 -5.39 -0.45 -10.40
CA LEU A 156 -4.32 0.37 -10.97
C LEU A 156 -3.25 0.75 -9.92
N ASN A 157 -3.57 0.69 -8.63
CA ASN A 157 -2.63 1.01 -7.57
C ASN A 157 -1.69 -0.18 -7.31
N GLN A 158 -0.39 -0.03 -7.57
CA GLN A 158 0.56 -1.14 -7.37
C GLN A 158 0.79 -1.48 -5.88
N ALA A 159 0.38 -0.60 -4.96
CA ALA A 159 0.37 -0.91 -3.53
C ALA A 159 -0.54 -2.11 -3.20
N GLU A 160 -1.64 -2.32 -3.93
CA GLU A 160 -2.52 -3.49 -3.77
C GLU A 160 -1.79 -4.82 -4.07
N ILE A 161 -0.82 -4.80 -4.98
CA ILE A 161 0.04 -5.97 -5.26
C ILE A 161 0.94 -6.25 -4.04
N ALA A 162 1.55 -5.21 -3.48
CA ALA A 162 2.40 -5.33 -2.29
C ALA A 162 1.59 -5.79 -1.06
N ILE A 163 0.39 -5.26 -0.87
CA ILE A 163 -0.57 -5.72 0.14
C ILE A 163 -0.89 -7.20 -0.08
N GLY A 164 -1.17 -7.61 -1.32
CA GLY A 164 -1.41 -9.01 -1.65
C GLY A 164 -0.24 -9.93 -1.29
N LEU A 165 1.00 -9.50 -1.53
CA LEU A 165 2.20 -10.23 -1.13
C LEU A 165 2.32 -10.32 0.40
N LEU A 166 2.17 -9.19 1.11
CA LEU A 166 2.19 -9.14 2.57
C LEU A 166 1.12 -10.07 3.16
N VAL A 167 -0.11 -10.00 2.65
CA VAL A 167 -1.21 -10.84 3.12
C VAL A 167 -0.86 -12.30 2.90
N ARG A 168 -0.45 -12.72 1.70
CA ARG A 168 -0.15 -14.14 1.45
C ARG A 168 1.02 -14.68 2.30
N GLU A 169 2.05 -13.88 2.51
CA GLU A 169 3.31 -14.36 3.10
C GLU A 169 3.46 -14.09 4.59
N CYS A 170 2.76 -13.09 5.13
CA CYS A 170 2.90 -12.67 6.52
C CYS A 170 1.64 -12.93 7.34
N ILE A 171 0.45 -12.69 6.76
CA ILE A 171 -0.82 -12.79 7.48
C ILE A 171 -1.45 -14.16 7.22
N GLY A 172 -1.78 -14.44 5.96
CA GLY A 172 -2.28 -15.71 5.48
C GLY A 172 -3.46 -16.19 6.31
N ARG A 173 -3.37 -17.43 6.80
CA ARG A 173 -4.33 -18.02 7.75
C ARG A 173 -3.89 -17.89 9.21
N ARG A 174 -2.82 -17.14 9.49
CA ARG A 174 -2.25 -17.01 10.84
C ARG A 174 -3.18 -16.16 11.70
N ARG A 175 -3.29 -16.53 12.97
CA ARG A 175 -4.03 -15.77 13.98
C ARG A 175 -3.11 -14.79 14.67
N LEU A 176 -3.39 -13.50 14.52
CA LEU A 176 -2.58 -12.40 15.06
C LEU A 176 -3.45 -11.67 16.10
N PRO A 177 -3.35 -12.02 17.40
CA PRO A 177 -4.35 -11.62 18.38
C PRO A 177 -4.24 -10.16 18.80
N THR A 178 -3.08 -9.52 18.59
CA THR A 178 -2.84 -8.15 19.05
C THR A 178 -2.11 -7.32 18.00
N LEU A 179 -2.28 -6.00 18.10
CA LEU A 179 -1.55 -5.05 17.27
C LEU A 179 -0.02 -5.15 17.47
N SER A 180 0.44 -5.49 18.67
CA SER A 180 1.87 -5.69 18.94
C SER A 180 2.44 -6.87 18.14
N VAL A 181 1.71 -8.01 18.13
CA VAL A 181 2.07 -9.16 17.31
C VAL A 181 2.05 -8.78 15.83
N LEU A 182 0.99 -8.15 15.34
CA LEU A 182 0.89 -7.69 13.95
C LEU A 182 2.07 -6.79 13.55
N ARG A 183 2.46 -5.83 14.40
CA ARG A 183 3.62 -4.95 14.17
C ARG A 183 4.92 -5.74 14.06
N ARG A 184 5.16 -6.70 14.96
CA ARG A 184 6.37 -7.51 14.94
C ARG A 184 6.47 -8.35 13.67
N GLU A 185 5.39 -9.04 13.31
CA GLU A 185 5.35 -9.91 12.13
C GLU A 185 5.51 -9.10 10.83
N THR A 186 4.76 -8.01 10.68
CA THR A 186 4.85 -7.16 9.49
C THR A 186 6.20 -6.44 9.39
N ALA A 187 6.83 -6.07 10.50
CA ALA A 187 8.19 -5.52 10.50
C ALA A 187 9.23 -6.57 10.06
N ALA A 188 9.08 -7.82 10.47
CA ALA A 188 9.96 -8.91 10.03
C ALA A 188 9.80 -9.17 8.53
N TRP A 189 8.56 -9.24 8.03
CA TRP A 189 8.29 -9.36 6.61
C TRP A 189 8.87 -8.19 5.81
N LYS A 190 8.64 -6.95 6.26
CA LYS A 190 9.19 -5.73 5.63
C LYS A 190 10.71 -5.80 5.48
N ARG A 191 11.43 -6.18 6.56
CA ARG A 191 12.90 -6.32 6.50
C ARG A 191 13.33 -7.35 5.46
N ARG A 192 12.63 -8.49 5.38
CA ARG A 192 12.91 -9.52 4.38
C ARG A 192 12.64 -9.04 2.95
N ALA A 193 11.49 -8.41 2.71
CA ALA A 193 11.10 -7.90 1.39
C ALA A 193 12.10 -6.87 0.85
N ASN A 194 12.54 -5.93 1.69
CA ASN A 194 13.55 -4.93 1.32
C ASN A 194 14.93 -5.54 1.08
N ARG A 195 15.36 -6.49 1.93
CA ARG A 195 16.64 -7.19 1.74
C ARG A 195 16.71 -7.93 0.41
N GLN A 196 15.58 -8.48 -0.03
CA GLN A 196 15.44 -9.16 -1.31
C GLN A 196 15.18 -8.21 -2.49
N ARG A 197 15.04 -6.90 -2.23
CA ARG A 197 14.65 -5.87 -3.22
C ARG A 197 13.49 -6.35 -4.10
N ARG A 198 12.38 -6.76 -3.48
CA ARG A 198 11.24 -7.34 -4.20
C ARG A 198 10.58 -6.32 -5.11
N THR A 199 10.90 -6.36 -6.40
CA THR A 199 10.33 -5.47 -7.42
C THR A 199 8.97 -5.98 -7.92
N ILE A 200 8.21 -5.07 -8.53
CA ILE A 200 6.95 -5.38 -9.22
C ILE A 200 7.15 -5.03 -10.71
N GLN A 201 7.02 -6.05 -11.56
CA GLN A 201 7.06 -5.87 -13.02
C GLN A 201 5.69 -5.48 -13.55
N TRP A 202 5.39 -4.18 -13.54
CA TRP A 202 4.15 -3.67 -14.11
C TRP A 202 4.16 -3.75 -15.64
N ARG A 203 3.13 -4.38 -16.24
CA ARG A 203 3.05 -4.62 -17.69
C ARG A 203 1.89 -3.90 -18.37
N PHE A 204 1.04 -3.20 -17.63
CA PHE A 204 -0.12 -2.49 -18.17
C PHE A 204 0.26 -1.06 -18.50
N THR A 205 0.42 -0.74 -19.78
CA THR A 205 0.91 0.56 -20.27
C THR A 205 -0.23 1.42 -20.80
N ARG A 206 0.01 2.71 -21.03
CA ARG A 206 -0.95 3.62 -21.71
C ARG A 206 -1.41 3.04 -23.04
N ARG A 207 -0.48 2.47 -23.81
CA ARG A 207 -0.80 1.77 -25.08
C ARG A 207 -1.79 0.62 -24.89
N LYS A 208 -1.61 -0.19 -23.83
CA LYS A 208 -2.54 -1.28 -23.52
C LYS A 208 -3.88 -0.76 -23.01
N ALA A 209 -3.88 0.29 -22.20
CA ALA A 209 -5.10 0.93 -21.71
C ALA A 209 -5.96 1.46 -22.86
N ARG A 210 -5.37 2.23 -23.78
CA ARG A 210 -6.05 2.73 -24.99
C ARG A 210 -6.65 1.60 -25.83
N LYS A 211 -5.89 0.52 -26.03
CA LYS A 211 -6.36 -0.67 -26.76
C LYS A 211 -7.52 -1.35 -26.05
N LEU A 212 -7.44 -1.51 -24.73
CA LEU A 212 -8.44 -2.23 -23.93
C LEU A 212 -9.75 -1.45 -23.81
N PHE A 213 -9.67 -0.13 -23.63
CA PHE A 213 -10.84 0.71 -23.37
C PHE A 213 -11.33 1.51 -24.59
N GLY A 214 -10.69 1.35 -25.75
CA GLY A 214 -11.18 1.87 -27.03
C GLY A 214 -11.16 3.39 -27.18
N TYR A 215 -10.33 4.12 -26.42
CA TYR A 215 -10.20 5.58 -26.53
C TYR A 215 -8.91 6.00 -27.26
N ARG A 216 -8.97 7.14 -27.95
CA ARG A 216 -7.80 7.82 -28.54
C ARG A 216 -7.53 9.10 -27.74
N ARG A 217 -6.25 9.41 -27.51
CA ARG A 217 -5.86 10.70 -26.94
C ARG A 217 -6.11 11.76 -28.03
N ARG A 218 -6.93 12.77 -27.72
CA ARG A 218 -7.04 13.98 -28.55
C ARG A 218 -5.72 14.73 -28.52
#